data_AF-A0A9D8WXT5-F1
#
_entry.id   AF-A0A9D8WXT5-F1
#
_cell.length_a   1.000
_cell.length_b   1.000
_cell.length_c   1.000
_cell.angle_alpha   90.00
_cell.angle_beta   90.00
_cell.angle_gamma   90.00
#
_symmetry.space_group_name_H-M   'P 1'
#
loop_
_entity.id
_entity.type
_entity.pdbx_description
1 polymer ?
#
loop_
_entity_poly.entity_id
_entity_poly.type
_entity_poly.pdbx_seq_one_letter_code
_entity_poly.pdbx_strand_id
1 'polypeptide(L)'
;MKIGYILAGMIFLFNPHINIIDVLPDVIGYILILHGLSKISDLERNLLSAKDKFFKLAWLSAAKLACLLLTPIFDETLYLIFTFCFGLLEVMWMIPAFVDMFHGISFLEERYTRHRTRHTAGSALRAGGLLDKTDFAEGRVYFEVYGKTRENAEIPADEELVRLPGGNVTVCAAYEGFTARDENKTPYFYESAEARVISVIFAIVRAVCACLPEVTAIMSTGDSYVHSNYTNDYSGLRYLLEAALAVVAGVIGIMWLVRMIRYFRVFMKDTPFLEKLSEKYDAEIVPNKALWVKRRTLSFCLFSSAAFAFLTCIRLSIGNITNMDGALLFRMEAMYLVPEFLFGIMMIFAFRRIRDYYPGFEEGVKRSTAFTVVSFLAYAVMFYLSVEYGRVFRPYKSTQYIVFFVVYMILFIASMVLFVRVCKEKEKVYTALVCEIAMTLTPDDNDYARKRREHTAEDFKGKIRGLTTVCIVYAVFSVICMALVPWAEEYVVCGISWLFRSAFCVFVIVKSVLLTDKLQHEIEKVI
;
A
#
# COMPACT_ATOMS: atom_id res chain seq x y z
N MET A 1 -10.07 -2.40 -19.64
CA MET A 1 -9.78 -2.05 -18.22
C MET A 1 -9.73 -3.32 -17.34
N LYS A 2 -9.15 -3.28 -16.13
CA LYS A 2 -8.88 -4.47 -15.27
C LYS A 2 -9.88 -4.67 -14.13
N ILE A 3 -11.16 -4.39 -14.36
CA ILE A 3 -12.18 -4.30 -13.30
C ILE A 3 -12.45 -5.66 -12.62
N GLY A 4 -12.26 -6.77 -13.33
CA GLY A 4 -12.39 -8.12 -12.74
C GLY A 4 -11.51 -8.35 -11.52
N TYR A 5 -10.37 -7.64 -11.41
CA TYR A 5 -9.51 -7.71 -10.22
C TYR A 5 -10.12 -6.99 -9.01
N ILE A 6 -10.90 -5.92 -9.21
CA ILE A 6 -11.64 -5.25 -8.12
C ILE A 6 -12.63 -6.25 -7.52
N LEU A 7 -13.39 -6.92 -8.39
CA LEU A 7 -14.36 -7.93 -7.97
C LEU A 7 -13.70 -9.12 -7.25
N ALA A 8 -12.59 -9.62 -7.78
CA ALA A 8 -11.82 -10.68 -7.13
C ALA A 8 -11.33 -10.24 -5.75
N GLY A 9 -10.85 -9.00 -5.61
CA GLY A 9 -10.40 -8.48 -4.32
C GLY A 9 -11.52 -8.34 -3.28
N MET A 10 -12.73 -7.99 -3.72
CA MET A 10 -13.91 -7.94 -2.84
C MET A 10 -14.31 -9.30 -2.29
N ILE A 11 -14.04 -10.40 -3.02
CA ILE A 11 -14.28 -11.77 -2.51
C ILE A 11 -13.33 -12.10 -1.35
N PHE A 12 -12.09 -11.62 -1.38
CA PHE A 12 -11.15 -11.82 -0.27
C PHE A 12 -11.55 -11.00 0.96
N LEU A 13 -12.03 -9.76 0.76
CA LEU A 13 -12.50 -8.86 1.82
C LEU A 13 -13.75 -9.32 2.57
N PHE A 14 -14.52 -10.24 1.98
CA PHE A 14 -15.74 -10.78 2.59
C PHE A 14 -15.47 -11.57 3.88
N ASN A 15 -14.21 -11.92 4.15
CA ASN A 15 -13.84 -12.79 5.27
C ASN A 15 -14.35 -12.28 6.63
N PRO A 16 -15.14 -13.08 7.40
CA PRO A 16 -15.49 -12.75 8.77
C PRO A 16 -14.20 -12.74 9.60
N HIS A 17 -13.75 -11.55 10.01
CA HIS A 17 -12.63 -11.43 10.92
C HIS A 17 -13.01 -11.98 12.29
N ILE A 18 -12.19 -12.90 12.78
CA ILE A 18 -12.22 -13.41 14.14
C ILE A 18 -10.94 -12.86 14.79
N ASN A 19 -11.04 -11.72 15.46
CA ASN A 19 -9.92 -10.95 16.04
C ASN A 19 -8.82 -10.56 15.01
N ILE A 20 -7.56 -10.89 15.30
CA ILE A 20 -6.41 -10.71 14.39
C ILE A 20 -6.42 -11.76 13.27
N ILE A 21 -7.14 -12.89 13.45
CA ILE A 21 -7.11 -14.02 12.52
C ILE A 21 -7.90 -13.71 11.25
N ASP A 22 -7.17 -13.78 10.15
CA ASP A 22 -7.68 -13.53 8.81
C ASP A 22 -7.54 -14.81 7.97
N VAL A 23 -8.59 -15.64 7.96
CA VAL A 23 -8.68 -16.91 7.20
C VAL A 23 -8.34 -16.72 5.70
N LEU A 24 -8.77 -15.62 5.10
CA LEU A 24 -8.37 -15.17 3.76
C LEU A 24 -7.55 -13.89 3.92
N PRO A 25 -6.27 -13.84 3.55
CA PRO A 25 -5.46 -12.65 3.78
C PRO A 25 -6.03 -11.44 3.02
N ASP A 26 -6.59 -10.48 3.73
CA ASP A 26 -7.14 -9.24 3.19
C ASP A 26 -6.11 -8.46 2.35
N VAL A 27 -4.82 -8.62 2.66
CA VAL A 27 -3.69 -8.10 1.89
C VAL A 27 -3.84 -8.45 0.41
N ILE A 28 -4.22 -9.70 0.11
CA ILE A 28 -4.43 -10.17 -1.26
C ILE A 28 -5.63 -9.44 -1.87
N GLY A 29 -6.71 -9.29 -1.11
CA GLY A 29 -7.91 -8.54 -1.52
C GLY A 29 -7.60 -7.10 -1.92
N TYR A 30 -6.88 -6.37 -1.05
CA TYR A 30 -6.47 -5.00 -1.32
C TYR A 30 -5.51 -4.88 -2.50
N ILE A 31 -4.55 -5.81 -2.65
CA ILE A 31 -3.63 -5.84 -3.81
C ILE A 31 -4.40 -6.04 -5.12
N LEU A 32 -5.42 -6.90 -5.13
CA LEU A 32 -6.27 -7.12 -6.30
C LEU A 32 -7.09 -5.87 -6.65
N ILE A 33 -7.66 -5.19 -5.65
CA ILE A 33 -8.38 -3.91 -5.86
C ILE A 33 -7.44 -2.84 -6.42
N LEU A 34 -6.23 -2.69 -5.86
CA LEU A 34 -5.22 -1.75 -6.36
C LEU A 34 -4.85 -2.04 -7.81
N HIS A 35 -4.73 -3.32 -8.18
CA HIS A 35 -4.45 -3.71 -9.56
C HIS A 35 -5.60 -3.34 -10.50
N GLY A 36 -6.85 -3.52 -10.06
CA GLY A 36 -8.03 -3.16 -10.83
C GLY A 36 -8.22 -1.65 -11.00
N LEU A 37 -7.97 -0.87 -9.95
CA LEU A 37 -8.05 0.59 -9.96
C LEU A 37 -6.91 1.26 -10.74
N SER A 38 -5.80 0.55 -10.99
CA SER A 38 -4.56 1.14 -11.52
C SER A 38 -4.68 2.00 -12.77
N LYS A 39 -5.57 1.66 -13.71
CA LYS A 39 -5.82 2.45 -14.93
C LYS A 39 -6.87 3.54 -14.72
N ILE A 40 -7.94 3.22 -13.97
CA ILE A 40 -9.09 4.12 -13.80
C ILE A 40 -8.75 5.29 -12.87
N SER A 41 -7.86 5.05 -11.89
CA SER A 41 -7.30 6.09 -11.00
C SER A 41 -6.57 7.21 -11.71
N ASP A 42 -6.15 6.98 -12.96
CA ASP A 42 -5.38 7.96 -13.72
C ASP A 42 -6.28 8.96 -14.43
N LEU A 43 -7.57 8.65 -14.56
CA LEU A 43 -8.56 9.46 -15.26
C LEU A 43 -9.28 10.45 -14.33
N GLU A 44 -9.30 10.18 -13.03
CA GLU A 44 -10.11 10.91 -12.06
C GLU A 44 -9.45 10.94 -10.67
N ARG A 45 -9.52 12.10 -9.98
CA ARG A 45 -8.77 12.37 -8.75
C ARG A 45 -9.32 11.64 -7.52
N ASN A 46 -10.63 11.46 -7.39
CA ASN A 46 -11.22 10.68 -6.29
C ASN A 46 -10.78 9.21 -6.38
N LEU A 47 -10.67 8.62 -7.57
CA LEU A 47 -10.15 7.26 -7.75
C LEU A 47 -8.66 7.15 -7.44
N LEU A 48 -7.88 8.21 -7.69
CA LEU A 48 -6.50 8.28 -7.21
C LEU A 48 -6.44 8.30 -5.68
N SER A 49 -7.26 9.13 -5.04
CA SER A 49 -7.38 9.18 -3.58
C SER A 49 -7.85 7.85 -2.98
N ALA A 50 -8.82 7.18 -3.62
CA ALA A 50 -9.28 5.85 -3.22
C ALA A 50 -8.15 4.81 -3.29
N LYS A 51 -7.38 4.82 -4.39
CA LYS A 51 -6.23 3.93 -4.57
C LYS A 51 -5.16 4.15 -3.50
N ASP A 52 -4.86 5.39 -3.13
CA ASP A 52 -3.89 5.69 -2.06
C ASP A 52 -4.38 5.18 -0.70
N LYS A 53 -5.68 5.29 -0.42
CA LYS A 53 -6.29 4.74 0.81
C LYS A 53 -6.28 3.20 0.81
N PHE A 54 -6.60 2.55 -0.31
CA PHE A 54 -6.47 1.10 -0.45
C PHE A 54 -5.01 0.63 -0.33
N PHE A 55 -4.04 1.44 -0.74
CA PHE A 55 -2.63 1.13 -0.56
C PHE A 55 -2.22 1.16 0.91
N LYS A 56 -2.73 2.14 1.68
CA LYS A 56 -2.55 2.18 3.14
C LYS A 56 -3.20 0.99 3.84
N LEU A 57 -4.39 0.57 3.39
CA LEU A 57 -5.07 -0.63 3.91
C LEU A 57 -4.31 -1.92 3.59
N ALA A 58 -3.71 -2.04 2.41
CA ALA A 58 -2.86 -3.19 2.07
C ALA A 58 -1.67 -3.30 3.03
N TRP A 59 -1.01 -2.18 3.35
CA TRP A 59 0.07 -2.13 4.34
C TRP A 59 -0.41 -2.43 5.75
N LEU A 60 -1.56 -1.89 6.15
CA LEU A 60 -2.17 -2.16 7.45
C LEU A 60 -2.48 -3.66 7.62
N SER A 61 -3.07 -4.27 6.59
CA SER A 61 -3.37 -5.70 6.58
C SER A 61 -2.09 -6.55 6.55
N ALA A 62 -1.02 -6.09 5.88
CA ALA A 62 0.27 -6.78 5.91
C ALA A 62 0.90 -6.71 7.31
N ALA A 63 0.77 -5.57 8.00
CA ALA A 63 1.17 -5.44 9.40
C ALA A 63 0.33 -6.34 10.32
N LYS A 64 -0.99 -6.43 10.10
CA LYS A 64 -1.89 -7.35 10.83
C LYS A 64 -1.47 -8.81 10.63
N LEU A 65 -1.17 -9.21 9.39
CA LEU A 65 -0.65 -10.54 9.06
C LEU A 65 0.70 -10.82 9.73
N ALA A 66 1.60 -9.82 9.78
CA ALA A 66 2.87 -9.95 10.49
C ALA A 66 2.67 -10.07 12.00
N CYS A 67 1.75 -9.30 12.59
CA CYS A 67 1.35 -9.43 14.00
C CYS A 67 0.75 -10.81 14.29
N LEU A 68 0.03 -11.40 13.34
CA LEU A 68 -0.47 -12.78 13.47
C LEU A 68 0.65 -13.82 13.57
N LEU A 69 1.81 -13.59 12.95
CA LEU A 69 2.99 -14.45 13.14
C LEU A 69 3.64 -14.27 14.52
N LEU A 70 3.40 -13.11 15.16
CA LEU A 70 3.92 -12.77 16.49
C LEU A 70 2.94 -13.13 17.62
N THR A 71 1.72 -13.58 17.30
CA THR A 71 0.70 -13.97 18.28
C THR A 71 1.18 -14.92 19.38
N PRO A 72 2.06 -15.91 19.13
CA PRO A 72 2.58 -16.79 20.18
C PRO A 72 3.38 -16.09 21.30
N ILE A 73 3.72 -14.80 21.10
CA ILE A 73 4.51 -13.97 22.01
C ILE A 73 3.62 -12.92 22.70
N PHE A 74 2.35 -12.78 22.31
CA PHE A 74 1.44 -11.76 22.85
C PHE A 74 0.69 -12.27 24.07
N ASP A 75 0.74 -11.49 25.15
CA ASP A 75 -0.19 -11.62 26.27
C ASP A 75 -1.59 -11.10 25.87
N GLU A 76 -2.63 -11.47 26.63
CA GLU A 76 -4.04 -11.12 26.34
C GLU A 76 -4.25 -9.61 26.13
N THR A 77 -3.57 -8.78 26.92
CA THR A 77 -3.61 -7.31 26.81
C THR A 77 -3.07 -6.81 25.48
N LEU A 78 -1.97 -7.40 24.98
CA LEU A 78 -1.38 -7.00 23.69
C LEU A 78 -2.28 -7.43 22.53
N TYR A 79 -2.89 -8.61 22.64
CA TYR A 79 -3.83 -9.12 21.64
C TYR A 79 -5.03 -8.18 21.47
N LEU A 80 -5.62 -7.72 22.58
CA LEU A 80 -6.68 -6.72 22.61
C LEU A 80 -6.24 -5.39 22.00
N ILE A 81 -5.09 -4.84 22.43
CA ILE A 81 -4.59 -3.55 21.95
C ILE A 81 -4.37 -3.59 20.44
N PHE A 82 -3.71 -4.62 19.92
CA PHE A 82 -3.49 -4.76 18.49
C PHE A 82 -4.79 -4.95 17.71
N THR A 83 -5.71 -5.78 18.21
CA THR A 83 -7.03 -5.97 17.57
C THR A 83 -7.80 -4.66 17.48
N PHE A 84 -7.83 -3.89 18.57
CA PHE A 84 -8.48 -2.58 18.62
C PHE A 84 -7.82 -1.55 17.69
N CYS A 85 -6.49 -1.41 17.76
CA CYS A 85 -5.74 -0.47 16.92
C CYS A 85 -5.90 -0.80 15.43
N PHE A 86 -5.80 -2.08 15.05
CA PHE A 86 -6.00 -2.49 13.66
C PHE A 86 -7.44 -2.26 13.20
N GLY A 87 -8.44 -2.59 14.02
CA GLY A 87 -9.85 -2.33 13.70
C GLY A 87 -10.15 -0.84 13.49
N LEU A 88 -9.62 0.03 14.35
CA LEU A 88 -9.82 1.49 14.23
C LEU A 88 -9.12 2.07 13.00
N LEU A 89 -7.86 1.68 12.76
CA LEU A 89 -7.12 2.10 11.58
C LEU A 89 -7.77 1.59 10.28
N GLU A 90 -8.33 0.38 10.29
CA GLU A 90 -9.01 -0.20 9.15
C GLU A 90 -10.26 0.62 8.80
N VAL A 91 -11.13 0.92 9.76
CA VAL A 91 -12.31 1.78 9.54
C VAL A 91 -11.91 3.16 9.03
N MET A 92 -10.88 3.76 9.64
CA MET A 92 -10.38 5.10 9.30
C MET A 92 -9.96 5.21 7.83
N TRP A 93 -9.43 4.15 7.23
CA TRP A 93 -9.01 4.15 5.82
C TRP A 93 -10.04 3.49 4.88
N MET A 94 -10.77 2.47 5.33
CA MET A 94 -11.69 1.67 4.51
C MET A 94 -12.95 2.45 4.11
N ILE A 95 -13.57 3.18 5.04
CA ILE A 95 -14.73 4.03 4.75
C ILE A 95 -14.39 5.06 3.66
N PRO A 96 -13.37 5.93 3.84
CA PRO A 96 -13.07 6.94 2.84
C PRO A 96 -12.49 6.33 1.55
N ALA A 97 -11.94 5.12 1.55
CA ALA A 97 -11.52 4.43 0.33
C ALA A 97 -12.73 4.05 -0.55
N PHE A 98 -13.75 3.42 0.04
CA PHE A 98 -14.96 3.05 -0.69
C PHE A 98 -15.78 4.26 -1.13
N VAL A 99 -15.91 5.28 -0.27
CA VAL A 99 -16.62 6.52 -0.61
C VAL A 99 -16.02 7.18 -1.84
N ASP A 100 -14.70 7.41 -1.85
CA ASP A 100 -14.00 8.02 -2.97
C ASP A 100 -14.05 7.15 -4.23
N MET A 101 -13.96 5.82 -4.09
CA MET A 101 -14.03 4.89 -5.21
C MET A 101 -15.39 4.99 -5.92
N PHE A 102 -16.51 4.91 -5.19
CA PHE A 102 -17.83 4.99 -5.80
C PHE A 102 -18.15 6.39 -6.32
N HIS A 103 -17.68 7.45 -5.64
CA HIS A 103 -17.80 8.81 -6.15
C HIS A 103 -17.07 9.00 -7.48
N GLY A 104 -15.82 8.55 -7.57
CA GLY A 104 -15.03 8.71 -8.78
C GLY A 104 -15.56 7.86 -9.96
N ILE A 105 -16.08 6.65 -9.70
CA ILE A 105 -16.77 5.86 -10.74
C ILE A 105 -18.02 6.59 -11.22
N SER A 106 -18.86 7.11 -10.31
CA SER A 106 -20.09 7.83 -10.67
C SER A 106 -19.81 9.10 -11.47
N PHE A 107 -18.73 9.82 -11.12
CA PHE A 107 -18.31 11.01 -11.85
C PHE A 107 -17.81 10.69 -13.26
N LEU A 108 -17.00 9.63 -13.42
CA LEU A 108 -16.57 9.16 -14.73
C LEU A 108 -17.76 8.74 -15.58
N GLU A 109 -18.75 8.09 -14.96
CA GLU A 109 -19.99 7.76 -15.62
C GLU A 109 -20.71 9.01 -16.12
N GLU A 110 -21.02 9.98 -15.25
CA GLU A 110 -21.69 11.24 -15.63
C GLU A 110 -20.99 11.96 -16.78
N ARG A 111 -19.66 11.94 -16.78
CA ARG A 111 -18.84 12.63 -17.78
C ARG A 111 -18.82 11.95 -19.14
N TYR A 112 -18.89 10.61 -19.20
CA TYR A 112 -18.66 9.85 -20.45
C TYR A 112 -19.86 9.04 -20.94
N THR A 113 -20.87 8.86 -20.10
CA THR A 113 -22.21 8.42 -20.49
C THR A 113 -23.08 9.63 -20.76
N ARG A 114 -23.89 9.60 -21.83
CA ARG A 114 -24.82 10.68 -22.16
C ARG A 114 -26.02 10.65 -21.20
N HIS A 115 -25.84 11.11 -19.96
CA HIS A 115 -26.91 11.16 -18.96
C HIS A 115 -27.18 12.59 -18.48
N ARG A 116 -28.37 13.11 -18.81
CA ARG A 116 -29.00 14.25 -18.11
C ARG A 116 -29.52 13.81 -16.74
N THR A 117 -28.87 14.23 -15.68
CA THR A 117 -29.27 13.91 -14.31
C THR A 117 -30.35 14.88 -13.82
N ARG A 118 -31.48 14.35 -13.32
CA ARG A 118 -32.57 15.12 -12.69
C ARG A 118 -32.38 15.06 -11.18
N HIS A 119 -31.87 16.12 -10.56
CA HIS A 119 -31.86 16.24 -9.10
C HIS A 119 -33.22 16.74 -8.59
N THR A 120 -33.84 15.98 -7.68
CA THR A 120 -35.00 16.41 -6.89
C THR A 120 -34.56 17.41 -5.82
N ALA A 121 -35.04 18.65 -5.94
CA ALA A 121 -34.73 19.74 -5.01
C ALA A 121 -35.54 19.61 -3.70
N GLY A 122 -34.82 19.73 -2.59
CA GLY A 122 -35.35 20.10 -1.28
C GLY A 122 -34.46 21.12 -0.54
N SER A 123 -33.45 21.70 -1.19
CA SER A 123 -32.58 22.73 -0.61
C SER A 123 -32.39 23.89 -1.56
N ALA A 124 -32.45 25.10 -1.01
CA ALA A 124 -32.49 26.37 -1.71
C ALA A 124 -31.29 26.59 -2.65
N LEU A 125 -31.54 27.28 -3.77
CA LEU A 125 -30.52 27.75 -4.72
C LEU A 125 -29.36 28.42 -3.98
N ARG A 126 -28.15 27.85 -4.11
CA ARG A 126 -26.91 28.60 -3.93
C ARG A 126 -26.32 28.85 -5.31
N ALA A 127 -26.45 30.08 -5.80
CA ALA A 127 -25.68 30.56 -6.94
C ALA A 127 -24.22 30.65 -6.51
N GLY A 128 -23.39 29.72 -6.99
CA GLY A 128 -21.99 29.62 -6.60
C GLY A 128 -21.31 28.41 -7.21
N GLY A 129 -21.38 28.25 -8.54
CA GLY A 129 -20.54 27.32 -9.27
C GLY A 129 -19.26 28.01 -9.70
N LEU A 130 -18.10 27.50 -9.26
CA LEU A 130 -16.79 27.97 -9.69
C LEU A 130 -16.58 27.53 -11.15
N LEU A 131 -16.38 28.50 -12.05
CA LEU A 131 -15.99 28.26 -13.44
C LEU A 131 -14.70 27.45 -13.49
N ASP A 132 -14.78 26.17 -13.87
CA ASP A 132 -13.59 25.42 -14.24
C ASP A 132 -13.24 25.76 -15.69
N LYS A 133 -12.13 26.48 -15.86
CA LYS A 133 -11.59 26.88 -17.16
C LYS A 133 -10.90 25.67 -17.79
N THR A 134 -11.66 24.74 -18.33
CA THR A 134 -11.13 23.86 -19.37
C THR A 134 -11.28 24.60 -20.71
N ASP A 135 -10.17 24.88 -21.37
CA ASP A 135 -10.11 25.56 -22.66
C ASP A 135 -10.95 24.82 -23.70
N PHE A 136 -12.14 25.34 -23.99
CA PHE A 136 -12.95 24.94 -25.12
C PHE A 136 -12.51 25.73 -26.36
N ALA A 137 -12.61 25.13 -27.53
CA ALA A 137 -12.27 25.79 -28.80
C ALA A 137 -12.99 27.15 -28.92
N GLU A 138 -12.26 28.16 -29.44
CA GLU A 138 -12.74 29.54 -29.56
C GLU A 138 -14.19 29.62 -30.06
N GLY A 139 -15.05 30.25 -29.26
CA GLY A 139 -16.44 30.56 -29.65
C GLY A 139 -17.54 29.63 -29.12
N ARG A 140 -17.24 28.63 -28.27
CA ARG A 140 -18.28 27.82 -27.60
C ARG A 140 -18.24 27.96 -26.08
N VAL A 141 -19.37 28.37 -25.51
CA VAL A 141 -19.58 28.44 -24.06
C VAL A 141 -20.76 27.55 -23.71
N TYR A 142 -20.56 26.61 -22.79
CA TYR A 142 -21.65 25.81 -22.24
C TYR A 142 -22.21 26.51 -21.00
N PHE A 143 -23.53 26.69 -20.98
CA PHE A 143 -24.27 27.16 -19.81
C PHE A 143 -25.16 26.03 -19.30
N GLU A 144 -24.98 25.62 -18.05
CA GLU A 144 -25.94 24.74 -17.39
C GLU A 144 -27.07 25.58 -16.81
N VAL A 145 -28.21 25.60 -17.51
CA VAL A 145 -29.43 26.28 -17.04
C VAL A 145 -30.37 25.24 -16.43
N TYR A 146 -30.48 25.24 -15.11
CA TYR A 146 -31.36 24.32 -14.39
C TYR A 146 -32.74 24.98 -14.13
N GLY A 147 -33.71 24.67 -14.99
CA GLY A 147 -35.11 25.13 -14.87
C GLY A 147 -36.12 24.02 -15.18
N LYS A 148 -37.31 24.10 -14.58
CA LYS A 148 -38.40 23.12 -14.80
C LYS A 148 -39.26 23.56 -15.99
N THR A 149 -39.17 22.88 -17.13
CA THR A 149 -40.09 23.07 -18.27
C THR A 149 -41.44 22.41 -17.97
N ARG A 150 -42.55 23.12 -18.25
CA ARG A 150 -43.93 22.57 -18.19
C ARG A 150 -44.08 21.50 -19.27
N GLU A 151 -44.76 20.40 -18.92
CA GLU A 151 -44.86 19.15 -19.68
C GLU A 151 -45.40 19.21 -21.12
N ASN A 152 -45.76 20.37 -21.69
CA ASN A 152 -46.35 20.48 -23.03
C ASN A 152 -45.92 21.72 -23.83
N ALA A 153 -44.74 22.30 -23.57
CA ALA A 153 -44.22 23.36 -24.43
C ALA A 153 -43.38 22.74 -25.56
N GLU A 154 -43.79 22.95 -26.82
CA GLU A 154 -42.87 22.88 -27.95
C GLU A 154 -41.69 23.81 -27.63
N ILE A 155 -40.50 23.25 -27.44
CA ILE A 155 -39.31 24.02 -27.10
C ILE A 155 -38.83 24.68 -28.39
N PRO A 156 -38.83 26.02 -28.50
CA PRO A 156 -38.30 26.68 -29.68
C PRO A 156 -36.77 26.52 -29.68
N ALA A 157 -36.20 26.15 -30.83
CA ALA A 157 -34.78 26.36 -31.07
C ALA A 157 -34.58 27.87 -31.27
N ASP A 158 -34.48 28.62 -30.19
CA ASP A 158 -34.25 30.07 -30.26
C ASP A 158 -32.80 30.34 -30.67
N GLU A 159 -32.59 30.68 -31.94
CA GLU A 159 -31.40 31.40 -32.39
C GLU A 159 -31.57 32.87 -31.97
N GLU A 160 -30.93 33.27 -30.87
CA GLU A 160 -30.98 34.66 -30.41
C GLU A 160 -29.76 35.44 -30.93
N LEU A 161 -30.02 36.49 -31.70
CA LEU A 161 -28.98 37.37 -32.24
C LEU A 161 -28.56 38.39 -31.16
N VAL A 162 -27.45 38.12 -30.48
CA VAL A 162 -26.90 39.05 -29.49
C VAL A 162 -26.03 40.09 -30.20
N ARG A 163 -26.48 41.34 -30.21
CA ARG A 163 -25.72 42.46 -30.78
C ARG A 163 -24.66 42.92 -29.79
N LEU A 164 -23.40 42.62 -30.07
CA LEU A 164 -22.26 43.14 -29.31
C LEU A 164 -21.65 44.35 -30.05
N PRO A 165 -20.93 45.25 -29.35
CA PRO A 165 -20.32 46.44 -29.95
C PRO A 165 -19.28 46.17 -31.06
N GLY A 166 -18.89 44.91 -31.28
CA GLY A 166 -17.90 44.48 -32.28
C GLY A 166 -18.41 43.52 -33.36
N GLY A 167 -19.73 43.30 -33.45
CA GLY A 167 -20.34 42.38 -34.42
C GLY A 167 -21.51 41.60 -33.85
N ASN A 168 -22.40 41.12 -34.72
CA ASN A 168 -23.52 40.28 -34.32
C ASN A 168 -23.03 38.85 -34.08
N VAL A 169 -23.32 38.27 -32.92
CA VAL A 169 -23.04 36.86 -32.62
C VAL A 169 -24.37 36.13 -32.52
N THR A 170 -24.54 35.09 -33.34
CA THR A 170 -25.67 34.15 -33.25
C THR A 170 -25.39 33.16 -32.13
N VAL A 171 -26.27 33.14 -31.13
CA VAL A 171 -26.22 32.15 -30.05
C VAL A 171 -27.20 31.04 -30.39
N CYS A 172 -26.67 29.86 -30.74
CA CYS A 172 -27.48 28.66 -30.92
C CYS A 172 -27.60 27.90 -29.60
N ALA A 173 -28.78 27.91 -28.98
CA ALA A 173 -29.07 27.10 -27.80
C ALA A 173 -29.68 25.75 -28.22
N ALA A 174 -28.90 24.67 -28.14
CA ALA A 174 -29.42 23.33 -28.29
C ALA A 174 -29.89 22.80 -26.93
N TYR A 175 -31.20 22.72 -26.74
CA TYR A 175 -31.79 22.13 -25.53
C TYR A 175 -31.88 20.62 -25.66
N GLU A 176 -31.07 19.91 -24.87
CA GLU A 176 -31.25 18.49 -24.67
C GLU A 176 -32.02 18.26 -23.34
N GLY A 177 -33.35 18.02 -23.40
CA GLY A 177 -34.21 17.62 -22.24
C GLY A 177 -34.80 16.19 -22.33
N PHE A 178 -34.85 15.43 -21.21
CA PHE A 178 -35.27 14.00 -21.17
C PHE A 178 -36.78 13.79 -21.05
N THR A 179 -37.30 12.86 -21.85
CA THR A 179 -38.58 12.16 -21.65
C THR A 179 -38.37 10.97 -20.73
N ALA A 180 -39.32 10.74 -19.82
CA ALA A 180 -39.30 9.55 -18.97
C ALA A 180 -39.95 8.38 -19.71
N ARG A 181 -39.35 7.19 -19.51
CA ARG A 181 -39.95 5.86 -19.74
C ARG A 181 -39.74 5.26 -21.13
N ASP A 182 -38.48 5.07 -21.51
CA ASP A 182 -38.08 4.08 -22.53
C ASP A 182 -36.97 3.16 -22.01
N GLU A 183 -36.95 1.94 -22.55
CA GLU A 183 -36.33 0.70 -22.05
C GLU A 183 -34.79 0.67 -21.90
N ASN A 184 -34.11 1.80 -22.09
CA ASN A 184 -32.67 1.94 -21.89
C ASN A 184 -32.35 2.40 -20.47
N LYS A 185 -32.53 1.48 -19.50
CA LYS A 185 -32.03 1.67 -18.14
C LYS A 185 -30.51 1.79 -18.17
N THR A 186 -29.95 2.93 -17.80
CA THR A 186 -28.62 2.99 -17.23
C THR A 186 -28.73 3.00 -15.71
N PRO A 187 -28.41 1.87 -15.05
CA PRO A 187 -28.78 1.61 -13.67
C PRO A 187 -27.88 2.30 -12.61
N TYR A 188 -26.79 2.97 -12.98
CA TYR A 188 -25.64 2.99 -12.07
C TYR A 188 -25.55 4.15 -11.08
N PHE A 189 -26.19 5.31 -11.32
CA PHE A 189 -26.12 6.44 -10.37
C PHE A 189 -26.79 6.12 -9.02
N TYR A 190 -27.89 5.38 -9.04
CA TYR A 190 -28.56 4.91 -7.83
C TYR A 190 -27.86 3.69 -7.25
N GLU A 191 -27.38 2.78 -8.10
CA GLU A 191 -26.69 1.58 -7.64
C GLU A 191 -25.31 1.87 -7.01
N SER A 192 -24.61 2.94 -7.42
CA SER A 192 -23.34 3.36 -6.83
C SER A 192 -23.53 3.98 -5.44
N ALA A 193 -24.58 4.77 -5.24
CA ALA A 193 -24.93 5.34 -3.94
C ALA A 193 -25.31 4.26 -2.92
N GLU A 194 -26.10 3.28 -3.34
CA GLU A 194 -26.43 2.10 -2.52
C GLU A 194 -25.18 1.25 -2.22
N ALA A 195 -24.34 1.00 -3.23
CA ALA A 195 -23.07 0.27 -3.07
C ALA A 195 -22.13 0.99 -2.08
N ARG A 196 -22.09 2.32 -2.10
CA ARG A 196 -21.36 3.13 -1.12
C ARG A 196 -21.91 2.93 0.29
N VAL A 197 -23.22 3.09 0.49
CA VAL A 197 -23.84 2.98 1.82
C VAL A 197 -23.63 1.59 2.42
N ILE A 198 -23.86 0.52 1.64
CA ILE A 198 -23.67 -0.84 2.14
C ILE A 198 -22.20 -1.15 2.45
N SER A 199 -21.25 -0.55 1.73
CA SER A 199 -19.81 -0.68 2.02
C SER A 199 -19.39 0.02 3.32
N VAL A 200 -20.00 1.17 3.63
CA VAL A 200 -19.79 1.87 4.91
C VAL A 200 -20.35 1.03 6.06
N ILE A 201 -21.57 0.50 5.92
CA ILE A 201 -22.18 -0.37 6.92
C ILE A 201 -21.31 -1.60 7.15
N PHE A 202 -20.86 -2.25 6.08
CA PHE A 202 -19.96 -3.40 6.14
C PHE A 202 -18.67 -3.08 6.90
N ALA A 203 -17.99 -1.98 6.57
CA ALA A 203 -16.74 -1.60 7.23
C ALA A 203 -16.91 -1.37 8.74
N ILE A 204 -18.00 -0.71 9.15
CA ILE A 204 -18.30 -0.45 10.57
C ILE A 204 -18.61 -1.75 11.30
N VAL A 205 -19.53 -2.56 10.77
CA VAL A 205 -19.95 -3.81 11.39
C VAL A 205 -18.77 -4.76 11.54
N ARG A 206 -17.94 -4.89 10.50
CA ARG A 206 -16.74 -5.73 10.51
C ARG A 206 -15.82 -5.37 11.66
N ALA A 207 -15.52 -4.09 11.85
CA ALA A 207 -14.64 -3.64 12.91
C ALA A 207 -15.26 -3.76 14.31
N VAL A 208 -16.55 -3.43 14.45
CA VAL A 208 -17.25 -3.56 15.74
C VAL A 208 -17.32 -5.02 16.16
N CYS A 209 -17.72 -5.92 15.26
CA CYS A 209 -17.81 -7.36 15.55
C CYS A 209 -16.44 -7.99 15.87
N ALA A 210 -15.34 -7.48 15.33
CA ALA A 210 -13.99 -7.94 15.64
C ALA A 210 -13.47 -7.42 17.00
N CYS A 211 -13.87 -6.21 17.41
CA CYS A 211 -13.39 -5.60 18.66
C CYS A 211 -14.23 -5.95 19.89
N LEU A 212 -15.54 -6.15 19.73
CA LEU A 212 -16.47 -6.32 20.85
C LEU A 212 -16.22 -7.58 21.71
N PRO A 213 -15.83 -8.76 21.16
CA PRO A 213 -15.44 -9.92 21.96
C PRO A 213 -14.28 -9.61 22.89
N GLU A 214 -13.30 -8.83 22.43
CA GLU A 214 -12.08 -8.53 23.17
C GLU A 214 -12.33 -7.60 24.39
N VAL A 215 -13.42 -6.82 24.39
CA VAL A 215 -13.81 -6.02 25.57
C VAL A 215 -14.10 -6.91 26.78
N THR A 216 -14.54 -8.15 26.57
CA THR A 216 -14.76 -9.11 27.66
C THR A 216 -13.46 -9.56 28.34
N ALA A 217 -12.31 -9.49 27.64
CA ALA A 217 -10.99 -9.78 28.22
C ALA A 217 -10.54 -8.70 29.22
N ILE A 218 -10.96 -7.44 29.04
CA ILE A 218 -10.72 -6.37 30.03
C ILE A 218 -11.48 -6.65 31.33
N MET A 219 -12.67 -7.23 31.21
CA MET A 219 -13.52 -7.56 32.36
C MET A 219 -13.01 -8.76 33.16
N SER A 220 -12.13 -9.61 32.58
CA SER A 220 -11.50 -10.73 33.28
C SER A 220 -10.18 -10.38 33.96
N THR A 221 -9.49 -9.30 33.56
CA THR A 221 -8.30 -8.77 34.24
C THR A 221 -8.66 -8.01 35.52
N GLY A 222 -9.20 -8.72 36.50
CA GLY A 222 -9.50 -8.24 37.85
C GLY A 222 -8.34 -8.45 38.83
N ASP A 223 -7.09 -8.32 38.42
CA ASP A 223 -5.96 -8.37 39.35
C ASP A 223 -5.55 -6.96 39.74
N SER A 224 -6.20 -6.42 40.78
CA SER A 224 -5.69 -5.31 41.61
C SER A 224 -6.55 -5.07 42.86
N TYR A 225 -6.02 -5.52 44.00
CA TYR A 225 -6.22 -4.96 45.37
C TYR A 225 -7.44 -5.31 46.24
N VAL A 226 -8.40 -6.14 45.82
CA VAL A 226 -9.42 -6.64 46.77
C VAL A 226 -9.53 -8.17 46.67
N HIS A 227 -9.18 -8.85 47.75
CA HIS A 227 -9.40 -10.30 47.93
C HIS A 227 -10.91 -10.62 47.90
N SER A 228 -11.49 -10.77 46.72
CA SER A 228 -12.72 -11.53 46.53
C SER A 228 -12.36 -12.85 45.86
N ASN A 229 -12.56 -13.96 46.58
CA ASN A 229 -12.28 -15.35 46.18
C ASN A 229 -13.12 -15.87 44.99
N TYR A 230 -13.60 -15.00 44.11
CA TYR A 230 -14.35 -15.34 42.91
C TYR A 230 -13.81 -14.52 41.73
N THR A 231 -12.70 -14.95 41.16
CA THR A 231 -12.33 -14.57 39.79
C THR A 231 -13.32 -15.27 38.86
N ASN A 232 -14.40 -14.58 38.49
CA ASN A 232 -15.32 -15.10 37.48
C ASN A 232 -14.57 -15.16 36.14
N ASP A 233 -14.17 -16.36 35.75
CA ASP A 233 -13.55 -16.63 34.45
C ASP A 233 -14.62 -16.51 33.35
N TYR A 234 -14.60 -15.38 32.63
CA TYR A 234 -15.51 -15.11 31.51
C TYR A 234 -14.95 -15.59 30.16
N SER A 235 -13.87 -16.37 30.13
CA SER A 235 -13.27 -16.90 28.89
C SER A 235 -14.27 -17.66 28.02
N GLY A 236 -15.17 -18.45 28.62
CA GLY A 236 -16.24 -19.15 27.90
C GLY A 236 -17.26 -18.22 27.23
N LEU A 237 -17.55 -17.05 27.83
CA LEU A 237 -18.45 -16.05 27.27
C LEU A 237 -17.80 -15.34 26.07
N ARG A 238 -16.48 -15.14 26.11
CA ARG A 238 -15.70 -14.55 25.00
C ARG A 238 -15.86 -15.36 23.71
N TYR A 239 -15.64 -16.67 23.76
CA TYR A 239 -15.77 -17.54 22.58
C TYR A 239 -17.21 -17.61 22.03
N LEU A 240 -18.22 -17.61 22.92
CA LEU A 240 -19.63 -17.57 22.51
C LEU A 240 -19.99 -16.24 21.84
N LEU A 241 -19.53 -15.12 22.39
CA LEU A 241 -19.74 -13.78 21.84
C LEU A 241 -19.02 -13.60 20.49
N GLU A 242 -17.79 -14.10 20.40
CA GLU A 242 -16.99 -14.14 19.18
C GLU A 242 -17.69 -14.94 18.07
N ALA A 243 -18.18 -16.14 18.39
CA ALA A 243 -18.95 -16.94 17.43
C ALA A 243 -20.24 -16.23 16.98
N ALA A 244 -20.99 -15.64 17.92
CA ALA A 244 -22.22 -14.92 17.60
C ALA A 244 -21.97 -13.70 16.70
N LEU A 245 -20.93 -12.90 17.01
CA LEU A 245 -20.59 -11.72 16.22
C LEU A 245 -19.94 -12.07 14.88
N ALA A 246 -19.21 -13.18 14.79
CA ALA A 246 -18.73 -13.70 13.52
C ALA A 246 -19.90 -14.08 12.58
N VAL A 247 -20.99 -14.64 13.11
CA VAL A 247 -22.21 -14.91 12.33
C VAL A 247 -22.85 -13.61 11.83
N VAL A 248 -23.00 -12.60 12.70
CA VAL A 248 -23.55 -11.28 12.32
C VAL A 248 -22.70 -10.62 11.24
N ALA A 249 -21.38 -10.57 11.43
CA ALA A 249 -20.43 -10.03 10.45
C ALA A 249 -20.48 -10.81 9.13
N GLY A 250 -20.58 -12.14 9.19
CA GLY A 250 -20.72 -13.00 8.03
C GLY A 250 -21.98 -12.71 7.22
N VAL A 251 -23.15 -12.60 7.86
CA VAL A 251 -24.42 -12.29 7.17
C VAL A 251 -24.35 -10.94 6.46
N ILE A 252 -23.86 -9.90 7.16
CA ILE A 252 -23.73 -8.55 6.58
C ILE A 252 -22.67 -8.54 5.48
N GLY A 253 -21.57 -9.28 5.63
CA GLY A 253 -20.56 -9.50 4.61
C GLY A 253 -21.14 -10.16 3.35
N ILE A 254 -22.01 -11.17 3.48
CA ILE A 254 -22.64 -11.85 2.34
C ILE A 254 -23.53 -10.86 1.59
N MET A 255 -24.37 -10.11 2.32
CA MET A 255 -25.23 -9.10 1.74
C MET A 255 -24.43 -8.05 0.96
N TRP A 256 -23.33 -7.57 1.55
CA TRP A 256 -22.40 -6.64 0.90
C TRP A 256 -21.78 -7.26 -0.36
N LEU A 257 -21.23 -8.48 -0.27
CA LEU A 257 -20.54 -9.15 -1.38
C LEU A 257 -21.49 -9.42 -2.56
N VAL A 258 -22.70 -9.91 -2.30
CA VAL A 258 -23.72 -10.15 -3.33
C VAL A 258 -24.05 -8.85 -4.07
N ARG A 259 -24.17 -7.74 -3.34
CA ARG A 259 -24.43 -6.42 -3.94
C ARG A 259 -23.26 -5.92 -4.77
N MET A 260 -22.02 -6.09 -4.29
CA MET A 260 -20.80 -5.75 -5.03
C MET A 260 -20.65 -6.56 -6.31
N ILE A 261 -20.87 -7.88 -6.23
CA ILE A 261 -20.87 -8.78 -7.38
C ILE A 261 -21.87 -8.32 -8.43
N ARG A 262 -23.10 -7.96 -8.01
CA ARG A 262 -24.11 -7.44 -8.92
C ARG A 262 -23.66 -6.14 -9.58
N TYR A 263 -23.24 -5.15 -8.79
CA TYR A 263 -22.80 -3.84 -9.29
C TYR A 263 -21.67 -3.98 -10.31
N PHE A 264 -20.57 -4.65 -9.95
CA PHE A 264 -19.41 -4.78 -10.84
C PHE A 264 -19.66 -5.69 -12.04
N ARG A 265 -20.54 -6.70 -11.95
CA ARG A 265 -20.94 -7.48 -13.14
C ARG A 265 -21.70 -6.64 -14.15
N VAL A 266 -22.60 -5.77 -13.69
CA VAL A 266 -23.34 -4.88 -14.59
C VAL A 266 -22.37 -3.85 -15.19
N PHE A 267 -21.50 -3.25 -14.37
CA PHE A 267 -20.45 -2.33 -14.82
C PHE A 267 -19.49 -2.97 -15.86
N MET A 268 -19.12 -4.24 -15.68
CA MET A 268 -18.28 -4.97 -16.64
C MET A 268 -18.99 -5.29 -17.97
N LYS A 269 -20.32 -5.30 -18.01
CA LYS A 269 -21.10 -5.55 -19.23
C LYS A 269 -21.26 -4.31 -20.10
N ASP A 270 -21.01 -3.12 -19.57
CA ASP A 270 -21.08 -1.86 -20.32
C ASP A 270 -19.83 -1.66 -21.21
N THR A 271 -19.74 -2.46 -22.28
CA THR A 271 -18.60 -2.41 -23.20
C THR A 271 -18.41 -1.03 -23.85
N PRO A 272 -19.47 -0.28 -24.26
CA PRO A 272 -19.28 1.04 -24.86
C PRO A 272 -18.64 2.05 -23.91
N PHE A 273 -19.02 2.01 -22.63
CA PHE A 273 -18.39 2.87 -21.62
C PHE A 273 -16.93 2.49 -21.36
N LEU A 274 -16.65 1.19 -21.23
CA LEU A 274 -15.29 0.69 -20.99
C LEU A 274 -14.33 0.94 -22.15
N GLU A 275 -14.83 0.89 -23.39
CA GLU A 275 -14.06 1.21 -24.60
C GLU A 275 -13.69 2.69 -24.62
N LYS A 276 -14.65 3.60 -24.40
CA LYS A 276 -14.38 5.05 -24.30
C LYS A 276 -13.37 5.39 -23.20
N LEU A 277 -13.49 4.76 -22.05
CA LEU A 277 -12.53 4.93 -20.95
C LEU A 277 -11.13 4.42 -21.33
N SER A 278 -11.04 3.33 -22.10
CA SER A 278 -9.75 2.82 -22.59
C SER A 278 -9.15 3.75 -23.63
N GLU A 279 -9.94 4.21 -24.60
CA GLU A 279 -9.51 5.15 -25.64
C GLU A 279 -8.93 6.43 -25.02
N LYS A 280 -9.63 7.01 -24.04
CA LYS A 280 -9.16 8.19 -23.34
C LYS A 280 -7.88 7.94 -22.53
N TYR A 281 -7.77 6.78 -21.88
CA TYR A 281 -6.55 6.39 -21.19
C TYR A 281 -5.35 6.31 -22.16
N ASP A 282 -5.57 5.72 -23.33
CA ASP A 282 -4.55 5.55 -24.35
C ASP A 282 -4.20 6.89 -25.03
N ALA A 283 -5.14 7.83 -25.13
CA ALA A 283 -4.93 9.16 -25.70
C ALA A 283 -4.24 10.15 -24.74
N GLU A 284 -4.61 10.17 -23.45
CA GLU A 284 -4.15 11.20 -22.49
C GLU A 284 -2.99 10.71 -21.61
N ILE A 285 -3.01 9.44 -21.16
CA ILE A 285 -2.10 8.95 -20.12
C ILE A 285 -0.90 8.19 -20.70
N VAL A 286 -1.12 7.34 -21.71
CA VAL A 286 -0.04 6.56 -22.35
C VAL A 286 1.06 7.45 -22.97
N PRO A 287 0.76 8.53 -23.72
CA PRO A 287 1.80 9.34 -24.34
C PRO A 287 2.58 10.22 -23.34
N ASN A 288 2.09 10.37 -22.10
CA ASN A 288 2.75 11.18 -21.09
C ASN A 288 4.00 10.49 -20.53
N LYS A 289 5.14 10.65 -21.23
CA LYS A 289 6.44 10.08 -20.84
C LYS A 289 6.87 10.51 -19.43
N ALA A 290 6.61 11.75 -19.03
CA ALA A 290 6.99 12.27 -17.71
C ALA A 290 6.27 11.54 -16.56
N LEU A 291 4.98 11.26 -16.74
CA LEU A 291 4.18 10.50 -15.78
C LEU A 291 4.69 9.05 -15.61
N TRP A 292 5.12 8.41 -16.70
CA TRP A 292 5.71 7.07 -16.64
C TRP A 292 7.08 7.06 -15.95
N VAL A 293 7.94 8.06 -16.24
CA VAL A 293 9.21 8.25 -15.55
C VAL A 293 8.98 8.42 -14.03
N LYS A 294 8.05 9.28 -13.62
CA LYS A 294 7.66 9.46 -12.21
C LYS A 294 7.28 8.13 -11.57
N ARG A 295 6.35 7.39 -12.16
CA ARG A 295 5.83 6.14 -11.57
C ARG A 295 6.89 5.07 -11.43
N ARG A 296 7.76 4.92 -12.43
CA ARG A 296 8.82 3.90 -12.39
C ARG A 296 9.92 4.26 -11.41
N THR A 297 10.27 5.54 -11.33
CA THR A 297 11.19 6.08 -10.31
C THR A 297 10.63 5.85 -8.91
N LEU A 298 9.37 6.19 -8.66
CA LEU A 298 8.72 5.95 -7.37
C LEU A 298 8.67 4.46 -7.01
N SER A 299 8.30 3.62 -7.98
CA SER A 299 8.28 2.16 -7.78
C SER A 299 9.67 1.65 -7.38
N PHE A 300 10.71 2.06 -8.11
CA PHE A 300 12.09 1.69 -7.78
C PHE A 300 12.46 2.15 -6.36
N CYS A 301 12.20 3.41 -6.02
CA CYS A 301 12.54 3.96 -4.72
C CYS A 301 11.80 3.28 -3.56
N LEU A 302 10.53 2.92 -3.77
CA LEU A 302 9.71 2.23 -2.79
C LEU A 302 10.21 0.80 -2.56
N PHE A 303 10.41 -0.01 -3.61
CA PHE A 303 10.96 -1.36 -3.47
C PHE A 303 12.38 -1.35 -2.88
N SER A 304 13.21 -0.40 -3.30
CA SER A 304 14.57 -0.20 -2.83
C SER A 304 14.66 0.22 -1.35
N SER A 305 13.70 1.02 -0.87
CA SER A 305 13.64 1.42 0.55
C SER A 305 13.04 0.32 1.41
N ALA A 306 11.97 -0.34 0.93
CA ALA A 306 11.38 -1.48 1.60
C ALA A 306 12.37 -2.66 1.71
N ALA A 307 13.34 -2.77 0.80
CA ALA A 307 14.32 -3.88 0.80
C ALA A 307 15.10 -3.92 2.11
N PHE A 308 15.43 -2.74 2.66
CA PHE A 308 16.14 -2.62 3.92
C PHE A 308 15.34 -3.18 5.11
N ALA A 309 14.01 -3.27 5.05
CA ALA A 309 13.24 -3.94 6.10
C ALA A 309 13.66 -5.40 6.28
N PHE A 310 14.09 -6.08 5.20
CA PHE A 310 14.58 -7.46 5.26
C PHE A 310 15.97 -7.61 5.90
N LEU A 311 16.67 -6.50 6.18
CA LEU A 311 17.91 -6.50 6.95
C LEU A 311 17.66 -6.23 8.45
N THR A 312 16.39 -6.03 8.84
CA THR A 312 16.05 -5.88 10.26
C THR A 312 16.25 -7.22 10.96
N CYS A 313 17.21 -7.22 11.88
CA CYS A 313 17.63 -8.40 12.61
C CYS A 313 16.70 -8.60 13.82
N ILE A 314 15.43 -8.93 13.58
CA ILE A 314 14.49 -9.25 14.65
C ILE A 314 14.78 -10.68 15.11
N ARG A 315 15.34 -10.81 16.31
CA ARG A 315 15.56 -12.10 16.96
C ARG A 315 14.21 -12.67 17.38
N LEU A 316 13.89 -13.89 16.95
CA LEU A 316 12.82 -14.66 17.57
C LEU A 316 13.40 -15.51 18.68
N SER A 317 12.94 -15.28 19.90
CA SER A 317 13.10 -16.24 20.99
C SER A 317 11.79 -17.00 21.08
N ILE A 318 11.63 -18.07 20.30
CA ILE A 318 10.52 -19.00 20.51
C ILE A 318 10.82 -19.69 21.84
N GLY A 319 9.98 -19.43 22.85
CA GLY A 319 10.03 -20.16 24.12
C GLY A 319 9.86 -21.66 23.90
N ASN A 320 10.17 -22.47 24.92
CA ASN A 320 10.18 -23.93 24.81
C ASN A 320 8.87 -24.45 24.20
N ILE A 321 8.87 -24.85 22.92
CA ILE A 321 7.79 -25.66 22.38
C ILE A 321 7.96 -27.02 23.03
N THR A 322 7.05 -27.37 23.93
CA THR A 322 7.01 -28.67 24.59
C THR A 322 5.96 -29.54 23.89
N ASN A 323 6.24 -30.83 23.77
CA ASN A 323 5.21 -31.83 23.46
C ASN A 323 4.16 -31.86 24.58
N MET A 324 3.00 -32.47 24.33
CA MET A 324 1.97 -32.70 25.38
C MET A 324 2.50 -33.46 26.61
N ASP A 325 3.63 -34.17 26.50
CA ASP A 325 4.30 -34.88 27.60
C ASP A 325 5.32 -34.01 28.37
N GLY A 326 5.38 -32.69 28.12
CA GLY A 326 6.34 -31.77 28.76
C GLY A 326 7.78 -31.88 28.23
N ALA A 327 8.04 -32.77 27.27
CA ALA A 327 9.35 -32.89 26.63
C ALA A 327 9.62 -31.73 25.68
N LEU A 328 10.77 -31.06 25.84
CA LEU A 328 11.19 -29.91 25.04
C LEU A 328 11.50 -30.32 23.60
N LEU A 329 10.61 -29.93 22.68
CA LEU A 329 10.63 -30.30 21.26
C LEU A 329 11.69 -29.47 20.50
N PHE A 330 11.67 -28.14 20.69
CA PHE A 330 12.59 -27.20 20.05
C PHE A 330 12.90 -25.99 20.95
N ARG A 331 14.18 -25.62 21.02
CA ARG A 331 14.66 -24.33 21.53
C ARG A 331 15.36 -23.61 20.39
N MET A 332 14.80 -22.49 19.93
CA MET A 332 15.42 -21.68 18.88
C MET A 332 15.89 -20.37 19.49
N GLU A 333 17.15 -20.30 19.90
CA GLU A 333 17.69 -19.12 20.60
C GLU A 333 18.43 -18.14 19.68
N ALA A 334 18.70 -18.49 18.42
CA ALA A 334 19.64 -17.75 17.57
C ALA A 334 19.17 -17.46 16.13
N MET A 335 17.85 -17.48 15.86
CA MET A 335 17.35 -17.20 14.50
C MET A 335 16.81 -15.78 14.33
N TYR A 336 17.03 -15.24 13.13
CA TYR A 336 16.28 -14.09 12.64
C TYR A 336 14.94 -14.54 12.07
N LEU A 337 13.88 -13.83 12.47
CA LEU A 337 12.55 -13.98 11.87
C LEU A 337 12.56 -13.67 10.37
N VAL A 338 13.34 -12.66 9.98
CA VAL A 338 13.31 -12.11 8.63
C VAL A 338 14.59 -12.51 7.89
N PRO A 339 14.51 -13.37 6.85
CA PRO A 339 15.70 -13.81 6.14
C PRO A 339 16.32 -12.70 5.29
N GLU A 340 17.60 -12.42 5.51
CA GLU A 340 18.34 -11.34 4.81
C GLU A 340 18.35 -11.52 3.29
N PHE A 341 18.28 -12.75 2.78
CA PHE A 341 18.31 -13.01 1.33
C PHE A 341 17.10 -12.42 0.59
N LEU A 342 16.00 -12.12 1.30
CA LEU A 342 14.82 -11.44 0.78
C LEU A 342 15.13 -10.00 0.35
N PHE A 343 16.14 -9.35 0.94
CA PHE A 343 16.65 -8.05 0.46
C PHE A 343 17.05 -8.15 -1.02
N GLY A 344 17.82 -9.19 -1.38
CA GLY A 344 18.27 -9.36 -2.77
C GLY A 344 17.13 -9.66 -3.72
N ILE A 345 16.14 -10.46 -3.30
CA ILE A 345 14.94 -10.74 -4.09
C ILE A 345 14.19 -9.44 -4.39
N MET A 346 13.97 -8.61 -3.37
CA MET A 346 13.27 -7.34 -3.57
C MET A 346 14.07 -6.34 -4.42
N MET A 347 15.39 -6.32 -4.29
CA MET A 347 16.27 -5.52 -5.16
C MET A 347 16.23 -6.00 -6.63
N ILE A 348 16.13 -7.30 -6.90
CA ILE A 348 15.93 -7.82 -8.27
C ILE A 348 14.62 -7.26 -8.86
N PHE A 349 13.54 -7.26 -8.08
CA PHE A 349 12.27 -6.66 -8.52
C PHE A 349 12.42 -5.16 -8.75
N ALA A 350 13.13 -4.44 -7.88
CA ALA A 350 13.39 -3.01 -8.05
C ALA A 350 14.13 -2.73 -9.37
N PHE A 351 15.26 -3.40 -9.64
CA PHE A 351 16.04 -3.19 -10.87
C PHE A 351 15.26 -3.56 -12.14
N ARG A 352 14.43 -4.62 -12.10
CA ARG A 352 13.58 -4.97 -13.26
C ARG A 352 12.53 -3.90 -13.58
N ARG A 353 12.05 -3.14 -12.59
CA ARG A 353 11.07 -2.07 -12.81
C ARG A 353 11.65 -0.86 -13.56
N ILE A 354 12.97 -0.67 -13.50
CA ILE A 354 13.65 0.47 -14.13
C ILE A 354 14.36 0.12 -15.44
N ARG A 355 14.17 -1.10 -15.97
CA ARG A 355 14.87 -1.63 -17.15
C ARG A 355 14.83 -0.71 -18.39
N ASP A 356 13.72 0.02 -18.58
CA ASP A 356 13.51 0.85 -19.77
C ASP A 356 14.27 2.20 -19.69
N TYR A 357 14.74 2.59 -18.50
CA TYR A 357 15.39 3.89 -18.24
C TYR A 357 16.85 3.78 -17.83
N TYR A 358 17.29 2.61 -17.37
CA TYR A 358 18.67 2.39 -16.96
C TYR A 358 19.27 1.18 -17.68
N PRO A 359 20.16 1.37 -18.68
CA PRO A 359 20.74 0.27 -19.45
C PRO A 359 21.61 -0.67 -18.61
N GLY A 360 22.15 -0.20 -17.48
CA GLY A 360 22.96 -1.01 -16.56
C GLY A 360 22.17 -1.91 -15.60
N PHE A 361 20.84 -2.05 -15.76
CA PHE A 361 20.00 -2.75 -14.78
C PHE A 361 20.38 -4.24 -14.61
N GLU A 362 20.93 -4.87 -15.66
CA GLU A 362 21.36 -6.27 -15.62
C GLU A 362 22.48 -6.52 -14.61
N GLU A 363 23.41 -5.57 -14.46
CA GLU A 363 24.48 -5.66 -13.46
C GLU A 363 23.94 -5.57 -12.04
N GLY A 364 22.91 -4.74 -11.82
CA GLY A 364 22.16 -4.70 -10.57
C GLY A 364 21.50 -6.05 -10.26
N VAL A 365 20.79 -6.63 -11.25
CA VAL A 365 20.13 -7.94 -11.10
C VAL A 365 21.13 -9.06 -10.82
N LYS A 366 22.25 -9.14 -11.56
CA LYS A 366 23.32 -10.13 -11.35
C LYS A 366 23.86 -10.07 -9.92
N ARG A 367 24.18 -8.87 -9.43
CA ARG A 367 24.73 -8.68 -8.08
C ARG A 367 23.73 -8.96 -6.98
N SER A 368 22.46 -8.57 -7.16
CA SER A 368 21.39 -8.91 -6.22
C SER A 368 21.10 -10.41 -6.19
N THR A 369 21.18 -11.10 -7.32
CA THR A 369 21.05 -12.56 -7.39
C THR A 369 22.19 -13.25 -6.64
N ALA A 370 23.43 -12.81 -6.86
CA ALA A 370 24.58 -13.32 -6.12
C ALA A 370 24.43 -13.09 -4.61
N PHE A 371 23.97 -11.90 -4.19
CA PHE A 371 23.69 -11.62 -2.79
C PHE A 371 22.64 -12.58 -2.21
N THR A 372 21.52 -12.79 -2.90
CA THR A 372 20.46 -13.70 -2.45
C THR A 372 20.99 -15.12 -2.24
N VAL A 373 21.76 -15.66 -3.20
CA VAL A 373 22.31 -17.02 -3.10
C VAL A 373 23.27 -17.15 -1.91
N VAL A 374 24.22 -16.22 -1.77
CA VAL A 374 25.22 -16.27 -0.69
C VAL A 374 24.59 -16.03 0.68
N SER A 375 23.65 -15.08 0.78
CA SER A 375 22.90 -14.81 2.01
C SER A 375 21.99 -15.98 2.40
N PHE A 376 21.38 -16.66 1.42
CA PHE A 376 20.60 -17.87 1.66
C PHE A 376 21.47 -18.99 2.24
N LEU A 377 22.67 -19.22 1.68
CA LEU A 377 23.61 -20.20 2.21
C LEU A 377 24.05 -19.83 3.64
N ALA A 378 24.37 -18.56 3.91
CA ALA A 378 24.69 -18.09 5.26
C ALA A 378 23.54 -18.34 6.23
N TYR A 379 22.30 -18.04 5.82
CA TYR A 379 21.09 -18.27 6.61
C TYR A 379 20.86 -19.76 6.86
N ALA A 380 21.07 -20.64 5.88
CA ALA A 380 20.94 -22.08 6.03
C ALA A 380 21.98 -22.66 7.01
N VAL A 381 23.23 -22.18 6.98
CA VAL A 381 24.26 -22.59 7.94
C VAL A 381 23.91 -22.09 9.35
N MET A 382 23.42 -20.86 9.49
CA MET A 382 22.90 -20.36 10.77
C MET A 382 21.71 -21.20 11.26
N PHE A 383 20.80 -21.57 10.36
CA PHE A 383 19.63 -22.38 10.69
C PHE A 383 20.07 -23.72 11.27
N TYR A 384 21.00 -24.39 10.59
CA TYR A 384 21.61 -25.63 11.05
C TYR A 384 22.28 -25.47 12.42
N LEU A 385 23.10 -24.43 12.61
CA LEU A 385 23.74 -24.11 13.89
C LEU A 385 22.72 -23.93 15.02
N SER A 386 21.62 -23.23 14.75
CA SER A 386 20.57 -22.99 15.74
C SER A 386 19.79 -24.25 16.09
N VAL A 387 19.58 -25.18 15.15
CA VAL A 387 18.87 -26.44 15.43
C VAL A 387 19.75 -27.42 16.20
N GLU A 388 21.00 -27.59 15.78
CA GLU A 388 21.91 -28.59 16.35
C GLU A 388 22.46 -28.16 17.71
N TYR A 389 22.84 -26.89 17.84
CA TYR A 389 23.54 -26.38 19.02
C TYR A 389 22.67 -25.48 19.91
N GLY A 390 21.44 -25.15 19.51
CA GLY A 390 20.49 -24.36 20.31
C GLY A 390 20.00 -25.06 21.59
N ARG A 391 20.29 -26.36 21.75
CA ARG A 391 19.99 -27.15 22.94
C ARG A 391 21.09 -27.11 24.00
N VAL A 392 22.28 -26.62 23.67
CA VAL A 392 23.47 -26.69 24.54
C VAL A 392 23.65 -25.35 25.27
N PHE A 393 23.75 -25.36 26.61
CA PHE A 393 23.89 -24.16 27.44
C PHE A 393 25.18 -23.34 27.15
N ARG A 394 26.16 -23.94 26.45
CA ARG A 394 27.42 -23.30 25.98
C ARG A 394 27.90 -23.95 24.66
N PRO A 395 27.30 -23.63 23.51
CA PRO A 395 27.60 -24.30 22.24
C PRO A 395 29.05 -24.04 21.76
N TYR A 396 29.62 -22.89 22.14
CA TYR A 396 30.98 -22.42 21.81
C TYR A 396 32.12 -23.30 22.37
N LYS A 397 31.85 -24.17 23.36
CA LYS A 397 32.85 -25.09 23.91
C LYS A 397 33.02 -26.37 23.08
N SER A 398 32.12 -26.63 22.12
CA SER A 398 32.26 -27.78 21.22
C SER A 398 33.16 -27.40 20.03
N THR A 399 34.17 -28.24 19.74
CA THR A 399 35.11 -28.03 18.63
C THR A 399 34.39 -27.94 17.27
N GLN A 400 33.25 -28.61 17.14
CA GLN A 400 32.44 -28.62 15.92
C GLN A 400 31.68 -27.29 15.70
N TYR A 401 31.20 -26.63 16.76
CA TYR A 401 30.52 -25.33 16.63
C TYR A 401 31.41 -24.25 16.00
N ILE A 402 32.68 -24.15 16.42
CA ILE A 402 33.61 -23.13 15.93
C ILE A 402 33.84 -23.30 14.41
N VAL A 403 33.95 -24.54 13.93
CA VAL A 403 34.15 -24.82 12.50
C VAL A 403 32.95 -24.35 11.67
N PHE A 404 31.73 -24.70 12.07
CA PHE A 404 30.51 -24.26 11.38
C PHE A 404 30.29 -22.75 11.50
N PHE A 405 30.66 -22.14 12.63
CA PHE A 405 30.60 -20.69 12.82
C PHE A 405 31.57 -19.94 11.90
N VAL A 406 32.79 -20.46 11.71
CA VAL A 406 33.75 -19.88 10.75
C VAL A 406 33.21 -19.95 9.32
N VAL A 407 32.60 -21.07 8.92
CA VAL A 407 31.93 -21.20 7.61
C VAL A 407 30.81 -20.17 7.46
N TYR A 408 29.97 -20.01 8.49
CA TYR A 408 28.94 -18.96 8.53
C TYR A 408 29.56 -17.56 8.36
N MET A 409 30.63 -17.24 9.10
CA MET A 409 31.29 -15.94 9.02
C MET A 409 31.87 -15.64 7.63
N ILE A 410 32.45 -16.63 6.96
CA ILE A 410 32.97 -16.46 5.59
C ILE A 410 31.82 -16.11 4.63
N LEU A 411 30.72 -16.86 4.70
CA LEU A 411 29.53 -16.61 3.88
C LEU A 411 28.88 -15.26 4.21
N PHE A 412 28.83 -14.89 5.49
CA PHE A 412 28.28 -13.62 5.97
C PHE A 412 29.13 -12.42 5.51
N ILE A 413 30.47 -12.52 5.57
CA ILE A 413 31.36 -11.49 5.03
C ILE A 413 31.15 -11.36 3.52
N ALA A 414 31.08 -12.48 2.80
CA ALA A 414 30.83 -12.49 1.36
C ALA A 414 29.47 -11.85 1.02
N SER A 415 28.41 -12.11 1.79
CA SER A 415 27.10 -11.48 1.59
C SER A 415 27.17 -9.96 1.84
N MET A 416 27.88 -9.50 2.87
CA MET A 416 28.03 -8.07 3.16
C MET A 416 28.86 -7.34 2.09
N VAL A 417 29.87 -7.98 1.50
CA VAL A 417 30.60 -7.42 0.34
C VAL A 417 29.67 -7.28 -0.87
N LEU A 418 28.83 -8.29 -1.14
CA LEU A 418 27.86 -8.24 -2.23
C LEU A 418 26.77 -7.18 -1.97
N PHE A 419 26.31 -7.03 -0.73
CA PHE A 419 25.40 -5.97 -0.32
C PHE A 419 25.95 -4.58 -0.64
N VAL A 420 27.22 -4.31 -0.31
CA VAL A 420 27.88 -3.03 -0.67
C VAL A 420 27.91 -2.82 -2.18
N ARG A 421 28.17 -3.88 -2.96
CA ARG A 421 28.14 -3.80 -4.44
C ARG A 421 26.74 -3.54 -4.99
N VAL A 422 25.68 -4.08 -4.38
CA VAL A 422 24.28 -3.77 -4.72
C VAL A 422 23.95 -2.32 -4.40
N CYS A 423 24.39 -1.81 -3.25
CA CYS A 423 24.22 -0.40 -2.87
C CYS A 423 24.91 0.57 -3.83
N LYS A 424 26.10 0.21 -4.35
CA LYS A 424 26.78 0.99 -5.40
C LYS A 424 26.01 1.02 -6.73
N GLU A 425 25.40 -0.09 -7.14
CA GLU A 425 24.54 -0.08 -8.33
C GLU A 425 23.26 0.72 -8.10
N LYS A 426 22.68 0.63 -6.89
CA LYS A 426 21.56 1.48 -6.47
C LYS A 426 21.91 2.97 -6.62
N GLU A 427 23.08 3.40 -6.14
CA GLU A 427 23.57 4.78 -6.31
C GLU A 427 23.65 5.23 -7.77
N LYS A 428 24.17 4.38 -8.66
CA LYS A 428 24.23 4.69 -10.09
C LYS A 428 22.83 4.89 -10.68
N VAL A 429 21.87 4.04 -10.31
CA VAL A 429 20.47 4.17 -10.74
C VAL A 429 19.88 5.49 -10.24
N TYR A 430 20.01 5.81 -8.94
CA TYR A 430 19.52 7.09 -8.41
C TYR A 430 20.14 8.29 -9.13
N THR A 431 21.44 8.22 -9.41
CA THR A 431 22.14 9.30 -10.11
C THR A 431 21.65 9.45 -11.55
N ALA A 432 21.43 8.33 -12.26
CA ALA A 432 20.88 8.35 -13.61
C ALA A 432 19.46 8.94 -13.63
N LEU A 433 18.62 8.56 -12.66
CA LEU A 433 17.25 9.08 -12.58
C LEU A 433 17.22 10.58 -12.27
N VAL A 434 18.07 11.07 -11.37
CA VAL A 434 18.19 12.51 -11.10
C VAL A 434 18.64 13.28 -12.35
N CYS A 435 19.58 12.72 -13.12
CA CYS A 435 20.01 13.32 -14.39
C CYS A 435 18.89 13.33 -15.44
N GLU A 436 18.13 12.24 -15.57
CA GLU A 436 17.00 12.15 -16.50
C GLU A 436 15.91 13.17 -16.14
N ILE A 437 15.54 13.27 -14.85
CA ILE A 437 14.56 14.25 -14.36
C ILE A 437 15.01 15.67 -14.71
N ALA A 438 16.29 15.99 -14.46
CA ALA A 438 16.86 17.30 -14.77
C ALA A 438 16.81 17.64 -16.28
N MET A 439 16.91 16.63 -17.16
CA MET A 439 16.83 16.78 -18.62
C MET A 439 15.39 16.86 -19.15
N THR A 440 14.41 16.19 -18.50
CA THR A 440 12.99 16.22 -18.90
C THR A 440 12.24 17.52 -18.54
N LEU A 441 12.82 18.38 -17.71
CA LEU A 441 12.31 19.74 -17.50
C LEU A 441 12.40 20.54 -18.81
N THR A 442 11.30 21.16 -19.21
CA THR A 442 11.14 21.98 -20.43
C THR A 442 12.34 22.90 -20.75
N PRO A 443 12.58 23.16 -22.05
CA PRO A 443 13.74 23.88 -22.58
C PRO A 443 13.57 25.38 -22.41
N ASP A 444 13.32 25.84 -21.18
CA ASP A 444 13.31 27.27 -20.91
C ASP A 444 14.77 27.74 -20.89
N ASP A 445 15.13 28.52 -21.90
CA ASP A 445 16.49 28.89 -22.37
C ASP A 445 17.24 29.84 -21.41
N ASN A 446 16.81 29.87 -20.14
CA ASN A 446 17.29 30.82 -19.16
C ASN A 446 18.48 30.22 -18.39
N ASP A 447 19.66 30.80 -18.56
CA ASP A 447 20.93 30.33 -17.99
C ASP A 447 20.88 30.19 -16.45
N TYR A 448 20.02 30.98 -15.79
CA TYR A 448 19.74 30.91 -14.36
C TYR A 448 18.98 29.62 -13.96
N ALA A 449 17.99 29.22 -14.76
CA ALA A 449 17.24 27.99 -14.52
C ALA A 449 18.11 26.75 -14.71
N ARG A 450 19.05 26.79 -15.67
CA ARG A 450 20.03 25.72 -15.88
C ARG A 450 21.01 25.59 -14.71
N LYS A 451 21.64 26.68 -14.26
CA LYS A 451 22.55 26.66 -13.09
C LYS A 451 21.86 26.18 -11.81
N ARG A 452 20.60 26.57 -11.60
CA ARG A 452 19.81 26.09 -10.45
C ARG A 452 19.55 24.58 -10.54
N ARG A 453 19.28 24.02 -11.73
CA ARG A 453 19.10 22.57 -11.94
C ARG A 453 20.38 21.78 -11.67
N GLU A 454 21.51 22.26 -12.17
CA GLU A 454 22.83 21.64 -11.95
C GLU A 454 23.16 21.59 -10.46
N HIS A 455 22.95 22.71 -9.74
CA HIS A 455 23.15 22.76 -8.29
C HIS A 455 22.22 21.79 -7.53
N THR A 456 20.94 21.70 -7.90
CA THR A 456 20.01 20.73 -7.29
C THR A 456 20.46 19.30 -7.55
N ALA A 457 20.86 18.97 -8.79
CA ALA A 457 21.34 17.63 -9.12
C ALA A 457 22.62 17.25 -8.35
N GLU A 458 23.53 18.19 -8.13
CA GLU A 458 24.73 17.98 -7.32
C GLU A 458 24.42 17.77 -5.83
N ASP A 459 23.50 18.55 -5.26
CA ASP A 459 23.02 18.35 -3.88
C ASP A 459 22.38 16.96 -3.69
N PHE A 460 21.56 16.51 -4.65
CA PHE A 460 21.03 15.15 -4.64
C PHE A 460 22.11 14.08 -4.76
N LYS A 461 23.09 14.24 -5.65
CA LYS A 461 24.24 13.32 -5.75
C LYS A 461 24.99 13.23 -4.41
N GLY A 462 25.19 14.34 -3.72
CA GLY A 462 25.79 14.37 -2.38
C GLY A 462 25.00 13.54 -1.36
N LYS A 463 23.67 13.72 -1.33
CA LYS A 463 22.77 12.95 -0.44
C LYS A 463 22.74 11.45 -0.77
N ILE A 464 22.74 11.08 -2.06
CA ILE A 464 22.78 9.69 -2.51
C ILE A 464 24.10 9.04 -2.07
N ARG A 465 25.25 9.70 -2.28
CA ARG A 465 26.55 9.21 -1.79
C ARG A 465 26.55 9.04 -0.28
N GLY A 466 25.96 9.99 0.46
CA GLY A 466 25.79 9.89 1.91
C GLY A 466 25.04 8.62 2.33
N LEU A 467 23.96 8.26 1.64
CA LEU A 467 23.22 7.01 1.89
C LEU A 467 24.08 5.77 1.61
N THR A 468 24.84 5.75 0.50
CA THR A 468 25.77 4.64 0.19
C THR A 468 26.83 4.49 1.28
N THR A 469 27.41 5.59 1.76
CA THR A 469 28.39 5.59 2.85
C THR A 469 27.81 4.99 4.13
N VAL A 470 26.58 5.36 4.50
CA VAL A 470 25.88 4.77 5.65
C VAL A 470 25.67 3.26 5.47
N CYS A 471 25.34 2.80 4.25
CA CYS A 471 25.21 1.37 3.97
C CYS A 471 26.55 0.62 4.09
N ILE A 472 27.67 1.24 3.68
CA ILE A 472 29.01 0.66 3.85
C ILE A 472 29.35 0.54 5.35
N VAL A 473 29.07 1.59 6.13
CA VAL A 473 29.25 1.57 7.59
C VAL A 473 28.42 0.46 8.22
N TYR A 474 27.15 0.31 7.82
CA TYR A 474 26.29 -0.80 8.27
C TYR A 474 26.93 -2.17 8.01
N ALA A 475 27.45 -2.39 6.79
CA ALA A 475 28.02 -3.67 6.39
C ALA A 475 29.27 -4.02 7.22
N VAL A 476 30.18 -3.06 7.38
CA VAL A 476 31.41 -3.23 8.17
C VAL A 476 31.07 -3.50 9.63
N PHE A 477 30.18 -2.68 10.20
CA PHE A 477 29.78 -2.81 11.59
C PHE A 477 29.04 -4.13 11.86
N SER A 478 28.17 -4.56 10.94
CA SER A 478 27.47 -5.83 11.01
C SER A 478 28.41 -7.03 11.05
N VAL A 479 29.51 -6.99 10.29
CA VAL A 479 30.57 -8.02 10.31
C VAL A 479 31.31 -8.02 11.66
N ILE A 480 31.67 -6.84 12.18
CA ILE A 480 32.36 -6.72 13.48
C ILE A 480 31.49 -7.27 14.60
N CYS A 481 30.22 -6.85 14.67
CA CYS A 481 29.26 -7.36 15.65
C CYS A 481 29.15 -8.88 15.62
N MET A 482 29.11 -9.49 14.45
CA MET A 482 29.05 -10.95 14.31
C MET A 482 30.34 -11.66 14.70
N ALA A 483 31.48 -11.10 14.33
CA ALA A 483 32.77 -11.67 14.67
C ALA A 483 33.01 -11.72 16.18
N LEU A 484 32.41 -10.80 16.95
CA LEU A 484 32.53 -10.72 18.40
C LEU A 484 31.61 -11.70 19.16
N VAL A 485 30.59 -12.27 18.51
CA VAL A 485 29.61 -13.17 19.16
C VAL A 485 30.26 -14.36 19.89
N PRO A 486 31.26 -15.07 19.35
CA PRO A 486 31.87 -16.23 20.03
C PRO A 486 32.72 -15.86 21.25
N TRP A 487 33.16 -14.62 21.34
CA TRP A 487 34.13 -14.14 22.33
C TRP A 487 33.47 -13.43 23.51
N ALA A 488 32.16 -13.23 23.45
CA ALA A 488 31.40 -12.61 24.51
C ALA A 488 30.99 -13.64 25.57
N GLU A 489 31.39 -13.40 26.82
CA GLU A 489 31.06 -14.27 27.95
C GLU A 489 29.59 -14.20 28.38
N GLU A 490 28.82 -13.23 27.87
CA GLU A 490 27.43 -13.01 28.23
C GLU A 490 26.49 -12.93 27.01
N TYR A 491 25.28 -13.44 27.19
CA TYR A 491 24.11 -13.23 26.31
C TYR A 491 23.87 -11.75 25.97
N VAL A 492 24.44 -10.84 26.75
CA VAL A 492 24.39 -9.38 26.63
C VAL A 492 25.03 -8.88 25.33
N VAL A 493 26.25 -9.29 24.95
CA VAL A 493 26.90 -8.77 23.72
C VAL A 493 26.21 -9.27 22.46
N CYS A 494 25.70 -10.51 22.49
CA CYS A 494 24.89 -11.06 21.41
C CYS A 494 23.60 -10.24 21.26
N GLY A 495 22.84 -10.06 22.35
CA GLY A 495 21.62 -9.22 22.38
C GLY A 495 21.86 -7.78 21.94
N ILE A 496 22.94 -7.17 22.42
CA ILE A 496 23.36 -5.80 22.08
C ILE A 496 23.72 -5.69 20.59
N SER A 497 24.46 -6.65 20.05
CA SER A 497 24.82 -6.70 18.62
C SER A 497 23.59 -6.77 17.72
N TRP A 498 22.58 -7.55 18.12
CA TRP A 498 21.29 -7.62 17.43
C TRP A 498 20.51 -6.32 17.49
N LEU A 499 20.40 -5.75 18.69
CA LEU A 499 19.67 -4.51 18.92
C LEU A 499 20.31 -3.36 18.12
N PHE A 500 21.64 -3.26 18.10
CA PHE A 500 22.35 -2.26 17.32
C PHE A 500 22.18 -2.45 15.81
N ARG A 501 22.27 -3.69 15.29
CA ARG A 501 22.02 -3.95 13.86
C ARG A 501 20.60 -3.55 13.45
N SER A 502 19.61 -3.86 14.28
CA SER A 502 18.22 -3.48 14.05
C SER A 502 18.02 -1.97 14.12
N ALA A 503 18.56 -1.29 15.14
CA ALA A 503 18.48 0.16 15.27
C ALA A 503 19.18 0.90 14.10
N PHE A 504 20.37 0.43 13.70
CA PHE A 504 21.09 1.00 12.57
C PHE A 504 20.35 0.74 11.26
N CYS A 505 19.74 -0.43 11.09
CA CYS A 505 18.90 -0.73 9.93
C CYS A 505 17.69 0.22 9.85
N VAL A 506 17.02 0.51 10.97
CA VAL A 506 15.95 1.52 11.03
C VAL A 506 16.48 2.88 10.60
N PHE A 507 17.66 3.28 11.04
CA PHE A 507 18.29 4.53 10.58
C PHE A 507 18.53 4.54 9.07
N VAL A 508 19.00 3.44 8.47
CA VAL A 508 19.16 3.32 7.00
C VAL A 508 17.82 3.41 6.29
N ILE A 509 16.78 2.76 6.81
CA ILE A 509 15.41 2.83 6.26
C ILE A 509 14.91 4.28 6.28
N VAL A 510 14.99 4.96 7.42
CA VAL A 510 14.56 6.36 7.57
C VAL A 510 15.31 7.26 6.59
N LYS A 511 16.63 7.12 6.46
CA LYS A 511 17.42 7.88 5.48
C LYS A 511 17.02 7.58 4.03
N SER A 512 16.74 6.32 3.70
CA SER A 512 16.29 5.90 2.36
C SER A 512 14.89 6.46 2.03
N VAL A 513 13.98 6.46 3.00
CA VAL A 513 12.63 7.03 2.85
C VAL A 513 12.69 8.55 2.70
N LEU A 514 13.47 9.25 3.51
CA LEU A 514 13.65 10.71 3.40
C LEU A 514 14.27 11.13 2.06
N LEU A 515 15.20 10.32 1.52
CA LEU A 515 15.75 10.56 0.18
C LEU A 515 14.69 10.35 -0.90
N THR A 516 13.88 9.31 -0.77
CA THR A 516 12.77 9.01 -1.68
C THR A 516 11.72 10.12 -1.69
N ASP A 517 11.33 10.61 -0.51
CA ASP A 517 10.37 11.70 -0.35
C ASP A 517 10.86 13.01 -0.98
N LYS A 518 12.14 13.37 -0.74
CA LYS A 518 12.75 14.54 -1.40
C LYS A 518 12.80 14.39 -2.92
N LEU A 519 13.15 13.21 -3.41
CA LEU A 519 13.17 12.94 -4.85
C LEU A 519 11.75 13.02 -5.44
N GLN A 520 10.75 12.49 -4.74
CA GLN A 520 9.35 12.57 -5.14
C GLN A 520 8.87 14.02 -5.20
N HIS A 521 9.17 14.82 -4.19
CA HIS A 521 8.78 16.23 -4.15
C HIS A 521 9.38 17.04 -5.29
N GLU A 522 10.62 16.77 -5.68
CA GLU A 522 11.22 17.41 -6.86
C GLU A 522 10.59 16.92 -8.17
N ILE A 523 10.28 15.62 -8.30
CA ILE A 523 9.54 15.11 -9.46
C ILE A 523 8.14 15.75 -9.56
N GLU A 524 7.50 16.02 -8.42
CA GLU A 524 6.19 16.70 -8.36
C GLU A 524 6.24 18.19 -8.71
N LYS A 525 7.37 18.86 -8.52
CA LYS A 525 7.52 20.25 -9.02
C LYS A 525 7.68 20.33 -10.53
N VAL A 526 8.09 19.21 -11.15
CA VAL A 526 8.41 19.13 -12.58
C VAL A 526 7.19 18.78 -13.44
N ILE A 527 6.23 18.03 -12.87
CA ILE A 527 5.00 17.57 -13.53
C ILE A 527 3.84 18.42 -13.07
#